data_AF-A0A5K1JX19-F1
#
_entry.id   AF-A0A5K1JX19-F1
#
_cell.length_a   1.000
_cell.length_b   1.000
_cell.length_c   1.000
_cell.angle_alpha   90.00
_cell.angle_beta   90.00
_cell.angle_gamma   90.00
#
_symmetry.space_group_name_H-M   'P 1'
#
loop_
_entity.id
_entity.type
_entity.pdbx_description
1 polymer ?
#
loop_
_entity_poly.entity_id
_entity_poly.type
_entity_poly.pdbx_seq_one_letter_code
_entity_poly.pdbx_strand_id
1 'polypeptide(L)'
;MLAASASLLNIDVVVLDLGETGPAKQVVAPRSPGLSHIDGSFADPEKILELSSKVDVLTVEIEHVEVSVLEELETKVPLGVHPSPFTIKLIQDKYVQKLHLRDAGCPVSDFIQTESTVESLLIIMTQDSL
;
A
#
# COMPACT_ATOMS: atom_id res chain seq x y z
N MET A 1 -6.94 11.63 -6.13
CA MET A 1 -6.59 11.64 -7.58
C MET A 1 -7.16 10.43 -8.31
N LEU A 2 -6.87 9.19 -7.87
CA LEU A 2 -7.37 7.95 -8.50
C LEU A 2 -8.89 7.94 -8.72
N ALA A 3 -9.66 8.29 -7.69
CA ALA A 3 -11.13 8.29 -7.75
C ALA A 3 -11.69 9.27 -8.82
N ALA A 4 -11.09 10.45 -8.97
CA ALA A 4 -11.50 11.41 -9.99
C ALA A 4 -11.25 10.89 -11.41
N SER A 5 -10.10 10.26 -11.65
CA SER A 5 -9.78 9.65 -12.95
C SER A 5 -10.68 8.45 -13.26
N ALA A 6 -10.98 7.61 -12.26
CA ALA A 6 -11.88 6.46 -12.41
C ALA A 6 -13.31 6.89 -12.77
N SER A 7 -13.79 8.00 -12.18
CA SER A 7 -15.11 8.58 -12.48
C SER A 7 -15.28 8.94 -13.95
N LEU A 8 -14.23 9.48 -14.61
CA LEU A 8 -14.25 9.78 -16.05
C LEU A 8 -14.37 8.54 -16.94
N LEU A 9 -14.01 7.36 -16.41
CA LEU A 9 -14.07 6.07 -17.10
C LEU A 9 -15.29 5.24 -16.69
N ASN A 10 -16.22 5.80 -15.92
CA ASN A 10 -17.37 5.09 -15.34
C ASN A 10 -16.96 3.86 -14.49
N ILE A 11 -15.80 3.90 -13.85
CA ILE A 11 -15.36 2.85 -12.93
C ILE A 11 -15.86 3.21 -11.53
N ASP A 12 -16.56 2.29 -10.90
CA ASP A 12 -16.99 2.43 -9.51
C ASP A 12 -15.80 2.31 -8.56
N VAL A 13 -15.73 3.22 -7.58
CA VAL A 13 -14.65 3.27 -6.60
C VAL A 13 -15.22 3.21 -5.19
N VAL A 14 -14.77 2.22 -4.42
CA VAL A 14 -15.04 2.11 -2.98
C VAL A 14 -13.75 2.42 -2.24
N VAL A 15 -13.80 3.39 -1.33
CA VAL A 15 -12.65 3.83 -0.53
C VAL A 15 -12.75 3.24 0.87
N LEU A 16 -11.66 2.67 1.37
CA LEU A 16 -11.44 2.35 2.78
C LEU A 16 -10.45 3.37 3.35
N ASP A 17 -10.89 4.17 4.32
CA ASP A 17 -10.04 5.13 5.01
C ASP A 17 -10.67 5.52 6.36
N LEU A 18 -9.89 6.15 7.24
CA LEU A 18 -10.36 6.64 8.54
C LEU A 18 -11.16 7.93 8.40
N GLY A 19 -12.30 8.00 9.09
CA GLY A 19 -13.16 9.17 9.14
C GLY A 19 -14.14 9.26 7.96
N GLU A 20 -15.39 9.58 8.26
CA GLU A 20 -16.47 9.66 7.26
C GLU A 20 -16.21 10.71 6.18
N THR A 21 -15.42 11.74 6.50
CA THR A 21 -15.12 12.88 5.63
C THR A 21 -13.69 12.85 5.08
N GLY A 22 -13.05 11.68 5.00
CA GLY A 22 -11.75 11.53 4.33
C GLY A 22 -11.77 12.14 2.91
N PRO A 23 -10.72 12.86 2.45
CA PRO A 23 -10.76 13.59 1.18
C PRO A 23 -11.14 12.73 -0.03
N ALA A 24 -10.68 11.48 -0.09
CA ALA A 24 -11.01 10.56 -1.18
C ALA A 24 -12.51 10.20 -1.22
N LYS A 25 -13.16 10.07 -0.05
CA LYS A 25 -14.61 9.79 0.09
C LYS A 25 -15.50 10.94 -0.38
N GLN A 26 -14.96 12.15 -0.47
CA GLN A 26 -15.72 13.35 -0.87
C GLN A 26 -15.72 13.60 -2.38
N VAL A 27 -14.80 12.97 -3.13
CA VAL A 27 -14.60 13.26 -4.55
C VAL A 27 -15.48 12.38 -5.46
N VAL A 28 -15.90 11.21 -4.98
CA VAL A 28 -16.78 10.30 -5.72
C VAL A 28 -17.89 9.84 -4.79
N ALA A 29 -19.14 9.97 -5.24
CA ALA A 29 -20.28 9.44 -4.51
C ALA A 29 -20.53 7.97 -4.90
N PRO A 30 -20.85 7.09 -3.94
CA PRO A 30 -21.30 5.73 -4.24
C PRO A 30 -22.52 5.72 -5.17
N ARG A 31 -22.49 4.93 -6.24
CA ARG A 31 -23.62 4.81 -7.19
C ARG A 31 -24.77 3.96 -6.65
N SER A 32 -24.50 3.12 -5.65
CA SER A 32 -25.49 2.31 -4.97
C SER A 32 -25.11 2.10 -3.50
N PRO A 33 -26.06 1.75 -2.61
CA PRO A 33 -25.76 1.49 -1.20
C PRO A 33 -24.73 0.36 -0.98
N GLY A 34 -24.69 -0.64 -1.87
CA GLY A 34 -23.73 -1.75 -1.81
C GLY A 34 -22.28 -1.32 -2.07
N LEU A 35 -22.06 -0.15 -2.68
CA LEU A 35 -20.75 0.42 -3.00
C LEU A 35 -20.37 1.57 -2.05
N SER A 36 -21.02 1.64 -0.88
CA SER A 36 -20.70 2.66 0.12
C SER A 36 -19.25 2.52 0.57
N HIS A 37 -18.57 3.67 0.71
CA HIS A 37 -17.23 3.74 1.28
C HIS A 37 -17.20 3.14 2.69
N ILE A 38 -16.04 2.63 3.08
CA ILE A 38 -15.85 1.93 4.33
C ILE A 38 -15.07 2.84 5.27
N ASP A 39 -15.59 2.99 6.49
CA ASP A 39 -14.86 3.63 7.56
C ASP A 39 -14.06 2.58 8.35
N GLY A 40 -12.75 2.80 8.43
CA GLY A 40 -11.84 1.89 9.10
C GLY A 40 -10.39 2.11 8.70
N SER A 41 -9.50 1.48 9.47
CA SER A 41 -8.07 1.47 9.16
C SER A 41 -7.78 0.52 8.00
N PHE A 42 -6.92 0.93 7.07
CA PHE A 42 -6.31 0.02 6.09
C PHE A 42 -5.25 -0.90 6.71
N ALA A 43 -5.00 -0.78 8.01
CA ALA A 43 -4.25 -1.76 8.81
C ALA A 43 -5.16 -2.76 9.54
N ASP A 44 -6.49 -2.70 9.33
CA ASP A 44 -7.45 -3.64 9.90
C ASP A 44 -7.79 -4.73 8.88
N PRO A 45 -7.40 -6.00 9.12
CA PRO A 45 -7.72 -7.13 8.25
C PRO A 45 -9.20 -7.28 7.94
N GLU A 46 -10.09 -7.06 8.92
CA GLU A 46 -11.53 -7.24 8.72
C GLU A 46 -12.07 -6.19 7.75
N LYS A 47 -11.53 -4.97 7.79
CA LYS A 47 -11.90 -3.88 6.89
C LYS A 47 -11.39 -4.09 5.47
N ILE A 48 -10.18 -4.64 5.32
CA ILE A 48 -9.66 -5.04 4.01
C ILE A 48 -10.53 -6.14 3.40
N LEU A 49 -10.93 -7.14 4.20
CA LEU A 49 -11.84 -8.20 3.75
C LEU A 49 -13.22 -7.63 3.37
N GLU A 50 -13.77 -6.69 4.16
CA GLU A 50 -15.01 -6.01 3.82
C GLU A 50 -14.90 -5.29 2.47
N LEU A 51 -13.82 -4.56 2.22
CA LEU A 51 -13.58 -3.88 0.94
C LEU A 51 -13.48 -4.89 -0.21
N SER A 52 -12.69 -5.95 -0.01
CA SER A 52 -12.46 -6.99 -1.03
C SER A 52 -13.75 -7.68 -1.50
N SER A 53 -14.76 -7.75 -0.63
CA SER A 53 -16.06 -8.35 -0.97
C SER A 53 -16.93 -7.48 -1.89
N LYS A 54 -16.58 -6.20 -2.08
CA LYS A 54 -17.36 -5.20 -2.85
C LYS A 54 -16.76 -4.87 -4.21
N VAL A 55 -15.55 -5.37 -4.52
CA VAL A 55 -14.77 -4.92 -5.68
C VAL A 55 -14.20 -6.09 -6.47
N ASP A 56 -14.00 -5.88 -7.77
CA ASP A 56 -13.34 -6.86 -8.65
C ASP A 56 -11.81 -6.67 -8.69
N VAL A 57 -11.35 -5.47 -8.32
CA VAL A 57 -9.93 -5.08 -8.28
C VAL A 57 -9.67 -4.27 -7.03
N LEU A 58 -8.59 -4.60 -6.33
CA LEU A 58 -8.09 -3.90 -5.15
C LEU A 58 -6.76 -3.21 -5.46
N THR A 59 -6.63 -1.96 -5.02
CA THR A 59 -5.40 -1.18 -5.15
C THR A 59 -5.16 -0.31 -3.92
N VAL A 60 -3.95 0.22 -3.78
CA VAL A 60 -3.52 1.01 -2.62
C VAL A 60 -2.89 2.32 -3.07
N GLU A 61 -3.03 3.37 -2.27
CA GLU A 61 -2.39 4.67 -2.52
C GLU A 61 -1.08 4.84 -1.75
N ILE A 62 -0.94 4.14 -0.61
CA ILE A 62 0.25 4.10 0.22
C ILE A 62 0.73 2.67 0.43
N GLU A 63 2.02 2.49 0.69
CA GLU A 63 2.60 1.16 0.87
C GLU A 63 2.32 0.54 2.25
N HIS A 64 1.93 1.32 3.26
CA HIS A 64 1.82 0.85 4.65
C HIS A 64 0.46 0.23 4.96
N VAL A 65 0.24 -0.99 4.47
CA VAL A 65 -0.99 -1.79 4.63
C VAL A 65 -0.67 -3.20 5.15
N GLU A 66 -1.67 -3.90 5.70
CA GLU A 66 -1.51 -5.30 6.15
C GLU A 66 -1.37 -6.26 4.95
N VAL A 67 -0.13 -6.56 4.57
CA VAL A 67 0.16 -7.36 3.36
C VAL A 67 -0.25 -8.82 3.49
N SER A 68 -0.24 -9.39 4.71
CA SER A 68 -0.63 -10.79 4.95
C SER A 68 -2.05 -11.08 4.44
N VAL A 69 -2.97 -10.14 4.63
CA VAL A 69 -4.36 -10.24 4.17
C VAL A 69 -4.42 -10.16 2.64
N LEU A 70 -3.59 -9.33 2.03
CA LEU A 70 -3.52 -9.20 0.57
C LEU A 70 -2.97 -10.47 -0.09
N GLU A 71 -1.94 -11.11 0.50
CA GLU A 71 -1.42 -12.41 0.06
C GLU A 71 -2.50 -13.50 0.15
N GLU A 72 -3.30 -13.51 1.22
CA GLU A 72 -4.42 -14.45 1.35
C GLU A 72 -5.51 -14.21 0.30
N LEU A 73 -5.86 -12.94 0.03
CA LEU A 73 -6.88 -12.58 -0.94
C LEU A 73 -6.48 -12.96 -2.38
N GLU A 74 -5.22 -12.73 -2.75
CA GLU A 74 -4.68 -13.09 -4.06
C GLU A 74 -4.78 -14.60 -4.35
N THR A 75 -4.70 -15.45 -3.32
CA THR A 75 -4.80 -16.90 -3.48
C THR A 75 -6.22 -17.46 -3.43
N LYS A 76 -7.15 -16.78 -2.74
CA LYS A 76 -8.48 -17.32 -2.41
C LYS A 76 -9.59 -16.81 -3.33
N VAL A 77 -9.43 -15.65 -3.95
CA VAL A 77 -10.49 -14.95 -4.67
C VAL A 77 -9.96 -14.55 -6.06
N PRO A 78 -10.78 -14.56 -7.14
CA PRO A 78 -10.41 -13.96 -8.42
C PRO A 78 -10.39 -12.42 -8.35
N LEU A 79 -9.79 -11.87 -7.28
CA LEU A 79 -9.63 -10.46 -7.02
C LEU A 79 -8.26 -10.02 -7.54
N GLY A 80 -8.24 -9.06 -8.47
CA GLY A 80 -6.98 -8.48 -8.91
C GLY A 80 -6.41 -7.55 -7.83
N VAL A 81 -5.30 -7.92 -7.19
CA VAL A 81 -4.59 -7.03 -6.24
C VAL A 81 -3.43 -6.36 -6.96
N HIS A 82 -3.47 -5.03 -7.08
CA HIS A 82 -2.48 -4.27 -7.82
C HIS A 82 -1.97 -3.04 -7.05
N PRO A 83 -0.64 -2.86 -6.90
CA PRO A 83 0.42 -3.80 -7.29
C PRO A 83 0.35 -5.10 -6.49
N SER A 84 1.09 -6.14 -6.90
CA SER A 84 1.02 -7.46 -6.24
C SER A 84 1.39 -7.35 -4.75
N PRO A 85 0.84 -8.20 -3.87
CA PRO A 85 1.21 -8.25 -2.45
C PRO A 85 2.73 -8.36 -2.24
N PHE A 86 3.42 -9.16 -3.08
CA PHE A 86 4.88 -9.25 -3.11
C PHE A 86 5.55 -7.88 -3.32
N THR A 87 5.04 -7.09 -4.27
CA THR A 87 5.58 -5.76 -4.56
C THR A 87 5.37 -4.82 -3.38
N ILE A 88 4.18 -4.83 -2.78
CA ILE A 88 3.85 -4.00 -1.61
C ILE A 88 4.79 -4.36 -0.45
N LYS A 89 4.95 -5.65 -0.15
CA LYS A 89 5.88 -6.15 0.89
C LYS A 89 7.31 -5.68 0.67
N LEU A 90 7.77 -5.76 -0.57
CA LEU A 90 9.14 -5.40 -0.96
C LEU A 90 9.42 -3.92 -0.71
N ILE A 91 8.48 -3.02 -1.01
CA ILE A 91 8.68 -1.57 -0.93
C ILE A 91 8.41 -0.99 0.47
N GLN A 92 7.82 -1.77 1.38
CA GLN A 92 7.66 -1.40 2.79
C GLN A 92 9.02 -1.31 3.51
N ASP A 93 10.00 -2.14 3.12
CA ASP A 93 11.38 -2.06 3.63
C ASP A 93 12.29 -1.38 2.61
N LYS A 94 12.76 -0.17 2.93
CA LYS A 94 13.61 0.62 2.01
C LYS A 94 14.98 -0.01 1.77
N TYR A 95 15.52 -0.78 2.72
CA TYR A 95 16.78 -1.47 2.53
C TYR A 95 16.61 -2.65 1.57
N VAL A 96 15.59 -3.48 1.78
CA VAL A 96 15.28 -4.61 0.88
C VAL A 96 14.89 -4.10 -0.51
N GLN A 97 14.13 -3.01 -0.61
CA GLN A 97 13.84 -2.33 -1.87
C GLN A 97 15.12 -1.90 -2.60
N LYS A 98 16.09 -1.28 -1.90
CA LYS A 98 17.37 -0.87 -2.50
C LYS A 98 18.21 -2.06 -2.96
N LEU A 99 18.25 -3.15 -2.18
CA LEU A 99 18.91 -4.40 -2.59
C LEU A 99 18.29 -4.94 -3.89
N HIS A 100 16.96 -5.05 -3.95
CA HIS A 100 16.26 -5.55 -5.13
C HIS A 100 16.52 -4.69 -6.37
N LEU A 101 16.49 -3.35 -6.22
CA LEU A 101 16.79 -2.43 -7.32
C LEU A 101 18.25 -2.53 -7.78
N ARG A 102 19.21 -2.63 -6.86
CA ARG A 102 20.63 -2.82 -7.18
C ARG A 102 20.88 -4.12 -7.93
N ASP A 103 20.28 -5.21 -7.46
CA ASP A 103 20.43 -6.54 -8.06
C ASP A 103 19.79 -6.60 -9.46
N ALA A 104 18.76 -5.78 -9.71
CA ALA A 104 18.18 -5.56 -11.04
C ALA A 104 18.99 -4.60 -11.94
N GLY A 105 20.12 -4.04 -11.46
CA GLY A 105 20.97 -3.12 -12.20
C GLY A 105 20.44 -1.68 -12.27
N CYS A 106 19.45 -1.31 -11.44
CA CYS A 106 18.98 0.06 -11.36
C CYS A 106 20.00 0.95 -10.65
N PRO A 107 20.22 2.20 -11.10
CA PRO A 107 21.05 3.15 -10.38
C PRO A 107 20.38 3.50 -9.04
N VAL A 108 21.06 3.20 -7.95
CA VAL A 108 20.64 3.56 -6.59
C VAL A 108 21.80 4.27 -5.90
N SER A 109 21.49 5.26 -5.06
CA SER A 109 22.49 5.90 -4.20
C SER A 109 23.08 4.89 -3.23
N ASP A 110 24.35 5.08 -2.86
CA ASP A 110 25.04 4.29 -1.83
C ASP A 110 24.17 4.13 -0.58
N PHE A 111 24.26 2.95 0.02
CA PHE A 111 23.43 2.59 1.17
C PHE A 111 24.09 1.51 2.01
N ILE A 112 23.74 1.54 3.30
CA ILE A 112 24.16 0.58 4.29
C ILE A 112 22.96 0.22 5.16
N GLN A 113 22.92 -1.01 5.64
CA GLN A 113 21.90 -1.44 6.60
C GLN A 113 22.19 -0.83 7.97
N THR A 114 21.15 -0.35 8.64
CA THR A 114 21.24 0.11 10.03
C THR A 114 20.06 -0.41 10.81
N GLU A 115 20.30 -0.69 12.08
CA GLU A 115 19.22 -0.85 13.04
C GLU A 115 18.59 0.51 13.35
N SER A 116 17.33 0.50 13.79
CA SER A 116 16.59 1.71 14.18
C SER A 116 16.98 2.19 15.58
N THR A 117 18.28 2.27 15.86
CA THR A 117 18.86 2.71 17.14
C THR A 117 19.87 3.82 16.92
N VAL A 118 20.01 4.70 17.92
CA VAL A 118 20.94 5.82 17.86
C VAL A 118 22.38 5.31 17.80
N GLU A 119 22.68 4.25 18.54
CA GLU A 119 24.00 3.63 18.59
C GLU A 119 24.43 3.09 17.21
N SER A 120 23.52 2.42 16.49
CA SER A 120 23.81 1.92 15.14
C SER A 120 24.14 3.05 14.17
N LEU A 121 23.38 4.15 14.23
CA LEU A 121 23.62 5.33 13.40
C LEU A 121 24.97 5.99 13.72
N LEU A 122 25.32 6.12 15.01
CA LEU A 122 26.59 6.70 15.43
C LEU A 122 27.79 5.88 14.93
N ILE A 123 27.72 4.55 15.00
CA ILE A 123 28.78 3.66 14.50
C ILE A 123 29.02 3.90 13.01
N ILE A 124 27.94 3.92 12.21
CA ILE A 124 28.02 4.13 10.75
C ILE A 124 28.63 5.49 10.41
N MET A 125 28.19 6.56 11.07
CA MET A 125 28.71 7.92 10.83
C MET A 125 30.21 8.04 11.13
N THR A 126 30.73 7.26 12.09
CA THR A 126 32.17 7.26 12.43
C THR A 126 33.03 6.37 11.54
N GLN A 127 32.43 5.44 10.78
CA GLN A 127 33.17 4.55 9.87
C GLN A 127 33.45 5.21 8.51
N ASP A 128 32.62 6.16 8.06
CA ASP A 128 32.82 6.93 6.82
C ASP A 128 33.85 8.08 6.95
N SER A 129 34.48 8.25 8.12
CA SER A 129 35.46 9.33 8.38
C SER A 129 36.94 8.90 8.29
N LEU A 130 37.23 7.75 7.66
CA LEU A 130 38.58 7.23 7.35
C LEU A 130 38.73 6.92 5.86
#